data_AF-A0AAY4CT25-F1
#
_entry.id   AF-A0AAY4CT25-F1
#
_cell.length_a   1.000
_cell.length_b   1.000
_cell.length_c   1.000
_cell.angle_alpha   90.00
_cell.angle_beta   90.00
_cell.angle_gamma   90.00
#
_symmetry.space_group_name_H-M   'P 1'
#
loop_
_entity.id
_entity.type
_entity.pdbx_description
1 polymer ?
#
loop_
_entity_poly.entity_id
_entity_poly.type
_entity_poly.pdbx_seq_one_letter_code
_entity_poly.pdbx_strand_id
1 'polypeptide(L)'
;MFSWSKRDGKKDPELFQNVSDGLRQLYRSKLLPLEKAYCFHDFHSPALEDADFDNKPMVLLVGQYSTGKTTFIRHLMEQDFPGMRIGPEPTTDSFIAVMHGEREGVIPGNALVVDPKKPFRKLNAFGNAFLNRFMCAQLNNPVLESISIIDTPGILSGEKQRISRGYDFAAVLEWFAERVDRIILLFDAHKLDISDEFSEVIKALKNHEDKMRVVLNKADQISTQQLMRVYGALMWSLGKIINTPEVVRVYIGSFWAQPLQVPDNRKLFEAEEQDLFRDIQSLPRNAALRKLNDLIKRARLAKVHAYIIKLIANLPQIYTTIEKEHQISPGDFPNVTKMQDILAGQDFTKFAPLKPKLLEAVEDMMANDIARLMQLVRQEEAAIPVQSVKGGAFEGTMNGPFGHGYGEGASEGIDELEWVVAKDKPSYDEIFYTLSPINGKVSGAAAKKEMVKSKLPNTVLGKVWKLADVDKDGFLDDEEFALANHLIKVKLEGHELPAELPSHLVPPSKRGKSS
;
A
#
# COMPACT_ATOMS: atom_id res chain seq x y z
N MET A 1 -34.29 51.18 39.49
CA MET A 1 -32.94 51.34 38.92
C MET A 1 -32.62 50.04 38.18
N PHE A 2 -32.61 50.07 36.85
CA PHE A 2 -32.33 48.92 35.99
C PHE A 2 -30.89 48.44 36.17
N SER A 3 -30.67 47.12 36.20
CA SER A 3 -29.41 46.53 35.74
C SER A 3 -29.70 45.13 35.19
N TRP A 4 -29.73 45.07 33.86
CA TRP A 4 -29.62 43.87 33.06
C TRP A 4 -28.13 43.51 32.98
N SER A 5 -27.75 42.29 33.36
CA SER A 5 -26.51 41.69 32.88
C SER A 5 -26.86 40.37 32.21
N LYS A 6 -27.01 40.42 30.88
CA LYS A 6 -26.94 39.26 30.01
C LYS A 6 -25.56 38.65 30.17
N ARG A 7 -25.47 37.47 30.77
CA ARG A 7 -24.31 36.60 30.57
C ARG A 7 -24.43 36.07 29.14
N ASP A 8 -23.56 36.56 28.27
CA ASP A 8 -23.28 35.92 26.99
C ASP A 8 -22.87 34.48 27.27
N GLY A 9 -23.74 33.54 26.90
CA GLY A 9 -23.41 32.13 26.85
C GLY A 9 -22.42 31.90 25.71
N LYS A 10 -21.14 32.17 25.95
CA LYS A 10 -20.07 31.46 25.24
C LYS A 10 -20.28 29.99 25.59
N LYS A 11 -20.80 29.21 24.62
CA LYS A 11 -20.75 27.76 24.67
C LYS A 11 -19.30 27.39 24.96
N ASP A 12 -19.05 26.68 26.05
CA ASP A 12 -17.77 26.02 26.27
C ASP A 12 -17.38 25.28 24.99
N PRO A 13 -16.09 25.24 24.61
CA PRO A 13 -15.66 24.47 23.45
C PRO A 13 -16.12 23.02 23.67
N GLU A 14 -16.93 22.49 22.76
CA GLU A 14 -17.33 21.08 22.75
C GLU A 14 -16.03 20.25 22.74
N LEU A 15 -15.64 19.74 23.90
CA LEU A 15 -14.48 18.87 24.06
C LEU A 15 -14.85 17.53 23.44
N PHE A 16 -14.33 17.26 22.25
CA PHE A 16 -14.44 15.94 21.61
C PHE A 16 -13.64 14.90 22.42
N GLN A 17 -14.18 13.70 22.60
CA GLN A 17 -13.49 12.61 23.31
C GLN A 17 -12.36 12.00 22.46
N ASN A 18 -12.58 11.88 21.15
CA ASN A 18 -11.62 11.42 20.14
C ASN A 18 -11.98 12.03 18.77
N VAL A 19 -11.10 11.88 17.79
CA VAL A 19 -11.29 12.44 16.44
C VAL A 19 -12.52 11.85 15.75
N SER A 20 -12.76 10.53 15.87
CA SER A 20 -13.91 9.87 15.24
C SER A 20 -15.24 10.46 15.69
N ASP A 21 -15.39 10.72 16.99
CA ASP A 21 -16.58 11.35 17.57
C ASP A 21 -16.74 12.79 17.08
N GLY A 22 -15.64 13.55 17.00
CA GLY A 22 -15.65 14.90 16.46
C GLY A 22 -16.06 14.93 14.98
N LEU A 23 -15.51 14.04 14.15
CA LEU A 23 -15.90 13.90 12.75
C LEU A 23 -17.38 13.52 12.60
N ARG A 24 -17.86 12.56 13.39
CA ARG A 24 -19.27 12.13 13.39
C ARG A 24 -20.20 13.28 13.77
N GLN A 25 -19.84 14.05 14.79
CA GLN A 25 -20.64 15.19 15.25
C GLN A 25 -20.69 16.30 14.20
N LEU A 26 -19.56 16.68 13.61
CA LEU A 26 -19.52 17.67 12.53
C LEU A 26 -20.32 17.21 11.30
N TYR A 27 -20.19 15.94 10.92
CA TYR A 27 -20.98 15.37 9.83
C TYR A 27 -22.48 15.51 10.10
N ARG A 28 -22.96 15.04 11.26
CA ARG A 28 -24.40 15.04 11.59
C ARG A 28 -24.98 16.45 11.75
N SER A 29 -24.21 17.37 12.32
CA SER A 29 -24.69 18.71 12.67
C SER A 29 -24.57 19.74 11.55
N LYS A 30 -23.51 19.64 10.72
CA LYS A 30 -23.19 20.66 9.71
C LYS A 30 -23.39 20.14 8.28
N LEU A 31 -22.88 18.94 7.95
CA LEU A 31 -22.86 18.44 6.56
C LEU A 31 -24.14 17.68 6.17
N LEU A 32 -24.60 16.74 6.99
CA LEU A 32 -25.78 15.92 6.72
C LEU A 32 -27.06 16.74 6.45
N PRO A 33 -27.33 17.87 7.15
CA PRO A 33 -28.47 18.72 6.83
C PRO A 33 -28.40 19.31 5.41
N LEU A 34 -27.20 19.66 4.93
CA LEU A 34 -26.98 20.13 3.57
C LEU A 34 -27.22 18.99 2.57
N GLU A 35 -26.65 17.80 2.83
CA GLU A 35 -26.81 16.62 1.97
C GLU A 35 -28.29 16.25 1.79
N LYS A 36 -29.05 16.23 2.88
CA LYS A 36 -30.49 15.93 2.85
C LYS A 36 -31.31 17.02 2.15
N ALA A 37 -30.96 18.29 2.33
CA ALA A 37 -31.72 19.40 1.74
C ALA A 37 -31.65 19.43 0.20
N TYR A 38 -30.54 18.94 -0.38
CA TYR A 38 -30.29 18.96 -1.82
C TYR A 38 -30.24 17.56 -2.45
N CYS A 39 -30.84 16.56 -1.79
CA CYS A 39 -30.92 15.17 -2.27
C CYS A 39 -29.56 14.58 -2.69
N PHE A 40 -28.47 14.95 -2.01
CA PHE A 40 -27.09 14.56 -2.37
C PHE A 40 -26.94 13.05 -2.56
N HIS A 41 -27.65 12.27 -1.74
CA HIS A 41 -27.60 10.81 -1.71
C HIS A 41 -28.17 10.14 -2.97
N ASP A 42 -29.00 10.85 -3.73
CA ASP A 42 -29.61 10.32 -4.96
C ASP A 42 -28.67 10.50 -6.16
N PHE A 43 -27.59 11.28 -6.01
CA PHE A 43 -26.66 11.61 -7.08
C PHE A 43 -25.26 11.05 -6.88
N HIS A 44 -24.74 11.16 -5.66
CA HIS A 44 -23.32 10.90 -5.38
C HIS A 44 -23.15 9.68 -4.48
N SER A 45 -23.31 9.85 -3.18
CA SER A 45 -23.07 8.78 -2.21
C SER A 45 -24.04 8.81 -1.04
N PRO A 46 -24.38 7.64 -0.48
CA PRO A 46 -25.36 7.54 0.59
C PRO A 46 -24.88 8.22 1.87
N ALA A 47 -25.81 8.50 2.80
CA ALA A 47 -25.48 9.07 4.10
C ALA A 47 -24.52 8.16 4.88
N LEU A 48 -23.52 8.77 5.53
CA LEU A 48 -22.58 8.06 6.39
C LEU A 48 -23.28 7.58 7.66
N GLU A 49 -22.95 6.36 8.08
CA GLU A 49 -23.40 5.71 9.31
C GLU A 49 -22.28 5.69 10.34
N ASP A 50 -22.59 5.34 11.59
CA ASP A 50 -21.58 5.35 12.67
C ASP A 50 -20.43 4.37 12.39
N ALA A 51 -20.75 3.25 11.74
CA ALA A 51 -19.76 2.28 11.28
C ALA A 51 -18.73 2.86 10.31
N ASP A 52 -19.05 3.90 9.54
CA ASP A 52 -18.10 4.57 8.63
C ASP A 52 -17.06 5.41 9.40
N PHE A 53 -17.35 5.80 10.64
CA PHE A 53 -16.42 6.54 11.50
C PHE A 53 -15.63 5.62 12.43
N ASP A 54 -16.20 4.48 12.82
CA ASP A 54 -15.57 3.51 13.74
C ASP A 54 -14.81 2.38 13.06
N ASN A 55 -14.94 2.23 11.74
CA ASN A 55 -14.26 1.18 11.00
C ASN A 55 -12.74 1.27 11.12
N LYS A 56 -12.11 0.09 11.18
CA LYS A 56 -10.67 -0.06 11.00
C LYS A 56 -10.27 0.32 9.57
N PRO A 57 -9.01 0.73 9.35
CA PRO A 57 -8.53 1.02 8.01
C PRO A 57 -8.72 -0.18 7.08
N MET A 58 -9.14 0.10 5.84
CA MET A 58 -9.38 -0.95 4.84
C MET A 58 -8.38 -0.86 3.69
N VAL A 59 -7.86 -2.02 3.27
CA VAL A 59 -7.01 -2.16 2.09
C VAL A 59 -7.77 -2.91 0.99
N LEU A 60 -7.96 -2.28 -0.16
CA LEU A 60 -8.63 -2.87 -1.32
C LEU A 60 -7.60 -3.42 -2.30
N LEU A 61 -7.68 -4.71 -2.62
CA LEU A 61 -6.85 -5.31 -3.67
C LEU A 61 -7.62 -5.35 -4.98
N VAL A 62 -7.08 -4.75 -6.05
CA VAL A 62 -7.68 -4.76 -7.39
C VAL A 62 -6.66 -5.28 -8.39
N GLY A 63 -7.10 -6.11 -9.34
CA GLY A 63 -6.21 -6.61 -10.37
C GLY A 63 -6.86 -7.68 -11.21
N GLN A 64 -6.24 -7.96 -12.35
CA GLN A 64 -6.73 -8.97 -13.28
C GLN A 64 -6.68 -10.39 -12.69
N TYR A 65 -7.27 -11.30 -13.44
CA TYR A 65 -7.25 -12.71 -13.10
C TYR A 65 -5.80 -13.24 -12.95
N SER A 66 -5.57 -14.11 -11.95
CA SER A 66 -4.27 -14.74 -11.68
C SER A 66 -3.09 -13.81 -11.32
N THR A 67 -3.30 -12.52 -11.02
CA THR A 67 -2.22 -11.61 -10.58
C THR A 67 -1.71 -11.85 -9.14
N GLY A 68 -2.38 -12.72 -8.37
CA GLY A 68 -1.95 -13.14 -7.05
C GLY A 68 -2.56 -12.38 -5.87
N LYS A 69 -3.74 -11.75 -6.03
CA LYS A 69 -4.44 -11.02 -4.94
C LYS A 69 -4.66 -11.88 -3.69
N THR A 70 -5.32 -13.02 -3.83
CA THR A 70 -5.60 -13.92 -2.70
C THR A 70 -4.31 -14.48 -2.08
N THR A 71 -3.29 -14.78 -2.89
CA THR A 71 -1.96 -15.18 -2.41
C THR A 71 -1.27 -14.07 -1.64
N PHE A 72 -1.39 -12.81 -2.09
CA PHE A 72 -0.84 -11.64 -1.42
C PHE A 72 -1.46 -11.45 -0.02
N ILE A 73 -2.79 -11.64 0.12
CA ILE A 73 -3.46 -11.60 1.44
C ILE A 73 -2.92 -12.70 2.36
N ARG A 74 -2.85 -13.93 1.84
CA ARG A 74 -2.29 -15.07 2.59
C ARG A 74 -0.85 -14.79 3.03
N HIS A 75 -0.05 -14.19 2.15
CA HIS A 75 1.34 -13.81 2.43
C HIS A 75 1.40 -12.79 3.57
N LEU A 76 0.65 -11.69 3.47
CA LEU A 76 0.59 -10.66 4.52
C LEU A 76 0.20 -11.23 5.89
N MET A 77 -0.79 -12.12 5.90
CA MET A 77 -1.32 -12.70 7.13
C MET A 77 -0.53 -13.91 7.64
N GLU A 78 0.37 -14.46 6.82
CA GLU A 78 1.03 -15.76 6.99
C GLU A 78 0.07 -16.91 7.35
N GLN A 79 -1.19 -16.78 6.93
CA GLN A 79 -2.27 -17.67 7.32
C GLN A 79 -3.31 -17.76 6.20
N ASP A 80 -3.86 -18.95 6.01
CA ASP A 80 -5.03 -19.14 5.15
C ASP A 80 -6.29 -18.53 5.82
N PHE A 81 -7.26 -18.09 5.02
CA PHE A 81 -8.50 -17.50 5.52
C PHE A 81 -9.75 -18.17 4.93
N PRO A 82 -10.89 -18.19 5.65
CA PRO A 82 -12.11 -18.84 5.20
C PRO A 82 -12.61 -18.31 3.86
N GLY A 83 -13.03 -19.23 2.98
CA GLY A 83 -13.56 -18.89 1.66
C GLY A 83 -12.49 -18.55 0.61
N MET A 84 -11.20 -18.56 0.97
CA MET A 84 -10.14 -18.37 -0.02
C MET A 84 -10.09 -19.53 -1.03
N ARG A 85 -9.79 -19.21 -2.29
CA ARG A 85 -9.55 -20.20 -3.34
C ARG A 85 -8.38 -19.77 -4.23
N ILE A 86 -7.25 -20.44 -4.08
CA ILE A 86 -6.07 -20.22 -4.94
C ILE A 86 -6.03 -21.31 -6.01
N GLY A 87 -6.11 -20.93 -7.28
CA GLY A 87 -5.97 -21.84 -8.40
C GLY A 87 -5.70 -21.12 -9.72
N PRO A 88 -5.23 -21.83 -10.75
CA PRO A 88 -4.91 -21.29 -12.07
C PRO A 88 -6.14 -21.02 -12.97
N GLU A 89 -7.31 -21.51 -12.56
CA GLU A 89 -8.62 -21.23 -13.19
C GLU A 89 -9.40 -20.17 -12.40
N PRO A 90 -10.33 -19.39 -13.01
CA PRO A 90 -11.16 -18.37 -12.34
C PRO A 90 -11.80 -18.83 -11.02
N THR A 91 -11.05 -18.73 -9.91
CA THR A 91 -11.43 -19.35 -8.63
C THR A 91 -12.14 -18.40 -7.68
N THR A 92 -11.78 -17.12 -7.71
CA THR A 92 -12.42 -16.06 -6.91
C THR A 92 -13.38 -15.26 -7.79
N ASP A 93 -14.66 -15.58 -7.71
CA ASP A 93 -15.76 -14.91 -8.41
C ASP A 93 -16.51 -13.89 -7.53
N SER A 94 -16.08 -13.77 -6.28
CA SER A 94 -16.77 -13.05 -5.20
C SER A 94 -15.86 -12.05 -4.49
N PHE A 95 -16.43 -10.96 -4.01
CA PHE A 95 -15.76 -10.02 -3.11
C PHE A 95 -15.67 -10.64 -1.71
N ILE A 96 -14.49 -10.59 -1.10
CA ILE A 96 -14.24 -11.16 0.23
C ILE A 96 -13.72 -10.06 1.15
N ALA A 97 -14.53 -9.66 2.13
CA ALA A 97 -14.10 -8.80 3.22
C ALA A 97 -13.42 -9.64 4.31
N VAL A 98 -12.10 -9.68 4.31
CA VAL A 98 -11.28 -10.37 5.32
C VAL A 98 -11.14 -9.46 6.54
N MET A 99 -11.75 -9.84 7.64
CA MET A 99 -11.85 -9.03 8.86
C MET A 99 -11.53 -9.86 10.10
N HIS A 100 -11.13 -9.20 11.17
CA HIS A 100 -10.95 -9.88 12.46
C HIS A 100 -12.28 -10.40 13.00
N GLY A 101 -12.22 -11.59 13.59
CA GLY A 101 -13.27 -12.17 14.42
C GLY A 101 -12.70 -13.21 15.37
N GLU A 102 -13.31 -13.34 16.55
CA GLU A 102 -12.85 -14.30 17.57
C GLU A 102 -12.95 -15.76 17.11
N ARG A 103 -13.89 -16.03 16.19
CA ARG A 103 -14.12 -17.36 15.62
C ARG A 103 -13.91 -17.31 14.12
N GLU A 104 -13.28 -18.36 13.63
CA GLU A 104 -13.12 -18.57 12.21
C GLU A 104 -14.47 -18.89 11.56
N GLY A 105 -14.81 -18.17 10.49
CA GLY A 105 -16.08 -18.37 9.81
C GLY A 105 -16.30 -17.45 8.61
N VAL A 106 -17.40 -17.71 7.92
CA VAL A 106 -17.85 -16.93 6.76
C VAL A 106 -19.24 -16.39 7.02
N ILE A 107 -19.44 -15.10 6.77
CA ILE A 107 -20.75 -14.45 6.78
C ILE A 107 -21.14 -14.11 5.34
N PRO A 108 -22.24 -14.67 4.81
CA PRO A 108 -22.75 -14.32 3.48
C PRO A 108 -23.16 -12.84 3.38
N GLY A 109 -23.04 -12.25 2.19
CA GLY A 109 -23.31 -10.83 1.94
C GLY A 109 -24.71 -10.39 2.37
N ASN A 110 -25.74 -11.21 2.11
CA ASN A 110 -27.12 -10.93 2.52
C ASN A 110 -27.28 -10.76 4.04
N ALA A 111 -26.51 -11.50 4.84
CA ALA A 111 -26.51 -11.36 6.30
C ALA A 111 -25.62 -10.18 6.73
N LEU A 112 -24.49 -9.98 6.04
CA LEU A 112 -23.52 -8.94 6.35
C LEU A 112 -24.07 -7.52 6.21
N VAL A 113 -24.90 -7.26 5.21
CA VAL A 113 -25.49 -5.92 4.99
C VAL A 113 -26.58 -5.56 6.00
N VAL A 114 -27.02 -6.50 6.84
CA VAL A 114 -28.00 -6.24 7.91
C VAL A 114 -27.32 -5.86 9.22
N ASP A 115 -26.02 -6.13 9.37
CA ASP A 115 -25.26 -5.82 10.59
C ASP A 115 -24.95 -4.32 10.70
N PRO A 116 -25.51 -3.59 11.68
CA PRO A 116 -25.27 -2.15 11.84
C PRO A 116 -23.84 -1.83 12.32
N LYS A 117 -23.09 -2.82 12.81
CA LYS A 117 -21.69 -2.63 13.23
C LYS A 117 -20.70 -2.72 12.08
N LYS A 118 -21.16 -3.11 10.89
CA LYS A 118 -20.31 -3.28 9.71
C LYS A 118 -20.59 -2.17 8.69
N PRO A 119 -19.56 -1.63 8.02
CA PRO A 119 -19.72 -0.52 7.08
C PRO A 119 -20.33 -0.93 5.74
N PHE A 120 -20.96 -2.11 5.65
CA PHE A 120 -21.38 -2.72 4.38
C PHE A 120 -22.87 -2.59 4.08
N ARG A 121 -23.67 -2.03 4.99
CA ARG A 121 -25.12 -1.95 4.85
C ARG A 121 -25.59 -1.30 3.55
N LYS A 122 -24.89 -0.27 3.08
CA LYS A 122 -25.22 0.44 1.83
C LYS A 122 -24.98 -0.39 0.57
N LEU A 123 -24.24 -1.49 0.65
CA LEU A 123 -24.06 -2.41 -0.48
C LEU A 123 -25.35 -3.12 -0.90
N ASN A 124 -26.40 -3.07 -0.06
CA ASN A 124 -27.73 -3.56 -0.43
C ASN A 124 -28.29 -2.90 -1.71
N ALA A 125 -27.83 -1.68 -2.05
CA ALA A 125 -28.22 -0.97 -3.26
C ALA A 125 -27.78 -1.68 -4.56
N PHE A 126 -26.72 -2.50 -4.52
CA PHE A 126 -26.27 -3.28 -5.68
C PHE A 126 -27.09 -4.55 -5.93
N GLY A 127 -28.03 -4.86 -5.03
CA GLY A 127 -29.00 -5.94 -5.19
C GLY A 127 -28.44 -7.35 -4.97
N ASN A 128 -29.36 -8.33 -5.04
CA ASN A 128 -29.06 -9.73 -4.69
C ASN A 128 -27.98 -10.38 -5.56
N ALA A 129 -27.84 -9.97 -6.82
CA ALA A 129 -26.82 -10.51 -7.72
C ALA A 129 -25.40 -10.23 -7.20
N PHE A 130 -25.16 -9.04 -6.66
CA PHE A 130 -23.92 -8.69 -5.99
C PHE A 130 -23.80 -9.35 -4.62
N LEU A 131 -24.85 -9.29 -3.78
CA LEU A 131 -24.79 -9.79 -2.40
C LEU A 131 -24.54 -11.30 -2.31
N ASN A 132 -24.98 -12.08 -3.31
CA ASN A 132 -24.67 -13.51 -3.41
C ASN A 132 -23.19 -13.78 -3.75
N ARG A 133 -22.47 -12.78 -4.26
CA ARG A 133 -21.04 -12.81 -4.59
C ARG A 133 -20.24 -11.86 -3.69
N PHE A 134 -20.76 -11.59 -2.49
CA PHE A 134 -20.08 -10.85 -1.46
C PHE A 134 -20.12 -11.66 -0.17
N MET A 135 -19.01 -11.72 0.54
CA MET A 135 -18.90 -12.45 1.79
C MET A 135 -17.88 -11.77 2.72
N CYS A 136 -18.01 -12.00 4.02
CA CYS A 136 -17.01 -11.61 5.00
C CYS A 136 -16.36 -12.87 5.58
N ALA A 137 -15.05 -12.98 5.42
CA ALA A 137 -14.24 -13.99 6.09
C ALA A 137 -13.77 -13.43 7.42
N GLN A 138 -14.07 -14.13 8.51
CA GLN A 138 -13.67 -13.76 9.85
C GLN A 138 -12.69 -14.79 10.40
N LEU A 139 -11.63 -14.31 11.02
CA LEU A 139 -10.64 -15.14 11.71
C LEU A 139 -9.85 -14.32 12.72
N ASN A 140 -9.30 -15.02 13.70
CA ASN A 140 -8.45 -14.43 14.71
C ASN A 140 -7.01 -14.35 14.17
N ASN A 141 -6.61 -13.17 13.71
CA ASN A 141 -5.27 -12.90 13.21
C ASN A 141 -4.82 -11.49 13.66
N PRO A 142 -3.58 -11.32 14.17
CA PRO A 142 -3.09 -10.03 14.68
C PRO A 142 -3.07 -8.91 13.62
N VAL A 143 -2.84 -9.24 12.35
CA VAL A 143 -2.88 -8.25 11.26
C VAL A 143 -4.28 -7.63 11.17
N LEU A 144 -5.31 -8.46 11.29
CA LEU A 144 -6.71 -8.05 11.17
C LEU A 144 -7.22 -7.31 12.43
N GLU A 145 -6.50 -7.39 13.54
CA GLU A 145 -6.77 -6.54 14.72
C GLU A 145 -6.54 -5.07 14.38
N SER A 146 -5.61 -4.76 13.48
CA SER A 146 -5.25 -3.39 13.12
C SER A 146 -5.89 -2.92 11.80
N ILE A 147 -6.08 -3.81 10.81
CA ILE A 147 -6.63 -3.46 9.50
C ILE A 147 -7.70 -4.47 9.03
N SER A 148 -8.39 -4.16 7.94
CA SER A 148 -9.24 -5.10 7.21
C SER A 148 -8.87 -5.10 5.74
N ILE A 149 -9.01 -6.24 5.06
CA ILE A 149 -8.57 -6.39 3.67
C ILE A 149 -9.76 -6.82 2.82
N ILE A 150 -9.93 -6.19 1.66
CA ILE A 150 -10.98 -6.52 0.70
C ILE A 150 -10.32 -7.20 -0.50
N ASP A 151 -10.53 -8.51 -0.65
CA ASP A 151 -10.18 -9.24 -1.87
C ASP A 151 -11.29 -9.02 -2.91
N THR A 152 -10.89 -8.76 -4.15
CA THR A 152 -11.83 -8.52 -5.25
C THR A 152 -11.76 -9.66 -6.26
N PRO A 153 -12.87 -9.95 -6.97
CA PRO A 153 -12.85 -10.85 -8.11
C PRO A 153 -11.79 -10.41 -9.14
N GLY A 154 -11.15 -11.39 -9.79
CA GLY A 154 -10.22 -11.11 -10.88
C GLY A 154 -10.92 -10.37 -12.02
N ILE A 155 -10.36 -9.22 -12.44
CA ILE A 155 -10.83 -8.54 -13.64
C ILE A 155 -10.50 -9.43 -14.83
N LEU A 156 -11.52 -9.69 -15.63
CA LEU A 156 -11.44 -10.57 -16.77
C LEU A 156 -11.07 -9.78 -18.03
N SER A 157 -10.48 -10.44 -19.02
CA SER A 157 -10.21 -9.86 -20.33
C SER A 157 -11.33 -10.23 -21.31
N GLY A 158 -11.98 -9.21 -21.90
CA GLY A 158 -12.94 -9.37 -22.99
C GLY A 158 -14.43 -9.11 -22.65
N GLU A 159 -15.16 -8.58 -23.64
CA GLU A 159 -16.55 -8.09 -23.49
C GLU A 159 -17.58 -9.15 -23.06
N LYS A 160 -17.41 -10.42 -23.48
CA LYS A 160 -18.40 -11.48 -23.21
C LYS A 160 -18.55 -11.81 -21.72
N GLN A 161 -17.56 -11.48 -20.90
CA GLN A 161 -17.58 -11.76 -19.47
C GLN A 161 -18.11 -10.59 -18.62
N ARG A 162 -18.14 -9.35 -19.15
CA ARG A 162 -18.80 -8.19 -18.50
C ARG A 162 -20.28 -8.46 -18.23
N ILE A 163 -20.96 -9.11 -19.18
CA ILE A 163 -22.40 -9.42 -19.12
C ILE A 163 -22.71 -10.51 -18.06
N SER A 164 -21.72 -11.31 -17.64
CA SER A 164 -21.93 -12.49 -16.78
C SER A 164 -22.01 -12.20 -15.28
N ARG A 165 -21.70 -10.97 -14.83
CA ARG A 165 -21.65 -10.67 -13.38
C ARG A 165 -23.02 -10.36 -12.77
N GLY A 166 -23.90 -9.72 -13.54
CA GLY A 166 -25.24 -9.33 -13.06
C GLY A 166 -25.26 -8.14 -12.09
N TYR A 167 -24.13 -7.43 -11.95
CA TYR A 167 -24.01 -6.18 -11.19
C TYR A 167 -22.91 -5.31 -11.81
N ASP A 168 -22.96 -4.00 -11.54
CA ASP A 168 -21.95 -3.05 -12.00
C ASP A 168 -20.68 -3.15 -11.15
N PHE A 169 -19.64 -3.76 -11.71
CA PHE A 169 -18.38 -3.99 -11.02
C PHE A 169 -17.59 -2.69 -10.78
N ALA A 170 -17.62 -1.75 -11.73
CA ALA A 170 -16.88 -0.49 -11.60
C ALA A 170 -17.50 0.38 -10.50
N ALA A 171 -18.84 0.45 -10.44
CA ALA A 171 -19.56 1.18 -9.40
C ALA A 171 -19.33 0.60 -8.00
N VAL A 172 -19.25 -0.74 -7.87
CA VAL A 172 -18.90 -1.38 -6.58
C VAL A 172 -17.48 -1.00 -6.15
N LEU A 173 -16.51 -1.01 -7.07
CA LEU A 173 -15.13 -0.61 -6.74
C LEU A 173 -15.02 0.88 -6.41
N GLU A 174 -15.74 1.75 -7.12
CA GLU A 174 -15.86 3.18 -6.79
C GLU A 174 -16.41 3.34 -5.35
N TRP A 175 -17.45 2.59 -4.99
CA TRP A 175 -18.02 2.61 -3.64
C TRP A 175 -17.02 2.20 -2.55
N PHE A 176 -16.18 1.18 -2.81
CA PHE A 176 -15.11 0.80 -1.89
C PHE A 176 -14.01 1.86 -1.84
N ALA A 177 -13.64 2.45 -2.97
CA ALA A 177 -12.59 3.47 -3.08
C ALA A 177 -12.86 4.70 -2.19
N GLU A 178 -14.13 5.09 -2.07
CA GLU A 178 -14.57 6.16 -1.16
C GLU A 178 -14.28 5.85 0.31
N ARG A 179 -14.24 4.57 0.71
CA ARG A 179 -14.23 4.13 2.13
C ARG A 179 -12.94 3.46 2.57
N VAL A 180 -12.10 3.06 1.63
CA VAL A 180 -10.82 2.39 1.90
C VAL A 180 -9.71 3.42 2.09
N ASP A 181 -8.67 3.02 2.81
CA ASP A 181 -7.51 3.84 3.10
C ASP A 181 -6.40 3.67 2.06
N ARG A 182 -6.38 2.52 1.41
CA ARG A 182 -5.33 2.10 0.48
C ARG A 182 -5.92 1.21 -0.60
N ILE A 183 -5.56 1.49 -1.85
CA ILE A 183 -5.94 0.68 -3.02
C ILE A 183 -4.66 0.11 -3.59
N ILE A 184 -4.52 -1.21 -3.63
CA ILE A 184 -3.37 -1.89 -4.21
C ILE A 184 -3.79 -2.47 -5.56
N LEU A 185 -3.18 -1.95 -6.64
CA LEU A 185 -3.36 -2.42 -8.00
C LEU A 185 -2.29 -3.48 -8.30
N LEU A 186 -2.68 -4.75 -8.44
CA LEU A 186 -1.76 -5.86 -8.71
C LEU A 186 -1.66 -6.16 -10.20
N PHE A 187 -0.42 -6.18 -10.70
CA PHE A 187 -0.04 -6.58 -12.05
C PHE A 187 0.89 -7.79 -12.00
N ASP A 188 0.83 -8.65 -13.01
CA ASP A 188 1.71 -9.80 -13.16
C ASP A 188 2.86 -9.42 -14.11
N ALA A 189 4.11 -9.53 -13.64
CA ALA A 189 5.29 -9.16 -14.42
C ALA A 189 5.52 -10.08 -15.63
N HIS A 190 5.07 -11.34 -15.56
CA HIS A 190 5.18 -12.30 -16.64
C HIS A 190 4.10 -12.07 -17.73
N LYS A 191 2.90 -11.65 -17.32
CA LYS A 191 1.75 -11.40 -18.21
C LYS A 191 1.19 -9.99 -18.05
N LEU A 192 2.01 -8.99 -18.38
CA LEU A 192 1.57 -7.61 -18.36
C LEU A 192 0.61 -7.36 -19.54
N ASP A 193 -0.67 -7.36 -19.23
CA ASP A 193 -1.75 -6.88 -20.08
C ASP A 193 -2.59 -5.90 -19.26
N ILE A 194 -3.20 -4.89 -19.87
CA ILE A 194 -4.16 -4.00 -19.21
C ILE A 194 -5.40 -3.98 -20.08
N SER A 195 -6.39 -4.79 -19.71
CA SER A 195 -7.65 -4.88 -20.45
C SER A 195 -8.42 -3.55 -20.42
N ASP A 196 -9.34 -3.38 -21.38
CA ASP A 196 -10.22 -2.20 -21.42
C ASP A 196 -11.08 -2.09 -20.15
N GLU A 197 -11.52 -3.23 -19.62
CA GLU A 197 -12.25 -3.28 -18.33
C GLU A 197 -11.38 -2.85 -17.16
N PHE A 198 -10.13 -3.28 -17.10
CA PHE A 198 -9.24 -2.82 -16.03
C PHE A 198 -8.94 -1.32 -16.17
N SER A 199 -8.77 -0.84 -17.40
CA SER A 199 -8.60 0.59 -17.68
C SER A 199 -9.81 1.42 -17.25
N GLU A 200 -11.03 0.91 -17.48
CA GLU A 200 -12.28 1.54 -17.04
C GLU A 200 -12.39 1.59 -15.52
N VAL A 201 -12.01 0.50 -14.84
CA VAL A 201 -11.94 0.45 -13.37
C VAL A 201 -10.93 1.47 -12.84
N ILE A 202 -9.72 1.53 -13.39
CA ILE A 202 -8.69 2.51 -12.95
C ILE A 202 -9.20 3.94 -13.16
N LYS A 203 -9.90 4.21 -14.27
CA LYS A 203 -10.54 5.52 -14.52
C LYS A 203 -11.64 5.85 -13.52
N ALA A 204 -12.42 4.86 -13.08
CA ALA A 204 -13.42 5.05 -12.02
C ALA A 204 -12.76 5.41 -10.67
N LEU A 205 -11.54 4.93 -10.44
CA LEU A 205 -10.77 5.19 -9.22
C LEU A 205 -9.98 6.52 -9.26
N LYS A 206 -9.97 7.26 -10.37
CA LYS A 206 -9.09 8.43 -10.59
C LYS A 206 -9.13 9.49 -9.48
N ASN A 207 -10.29 9.69 -8.83
CA ASN A 207 -10.45 10.68 -7.77
C ASN A 207 -9.83 10.25 -6.42
N HIS A 208 -9.24 9.05 -6.38
CA HIS A 208 -8.62 8.42 -5.22
C HIS A 208 -7.17 8.00 -5.51
N GLU A 209 -6.48 8.68 -6.44
CA GLU A 209 -5.10 8.39 -6.82
C GLU A 209 -4.11 8.48 -5.65
N ASP A 210 -4.36 9.36 -4.66
CA ASP A 210 -3.56 9.48 -3.44
C ASP A 210 -3.55 8.18 -2.61
N LYS A 211 -4.64 7.39 -2.72
CA LYS A 211 -4.80 6.10 -2.06
C LYS A 211 -4.17 4.95 -2.85
N MET A 212 -3.84 5.14 -4.12
CA MET A 212 -3.35 4.06 -4.99
C MET A 212 -1.88 3.70 -4.75
N ARG A 213 -1.59 2.41 -4.75
CA ARG A 213 -0.26 1.82 -4.84
C ARG A 213 -0.30 0.72 -5.87
N VAL A 214 0.76 0.61 -6.65
CA VAL A 214 0.85 -0.41 -7.69
C VAL A 214 1.82 -1.48 -7.20
N VAL A 215 1.49 -2.74 -7.41
CA VAL A 215 2.36 -3.89 -7.11
C VAL A 215 2.60 -4.64 -8.41
N LEU A 216 3.86 -4.67 -8.85
CA LEU A 216 4.30 -5.51 -9.95
C LEU A 216 4.77 -6.85 -9.38
N ASN A 217 3.84 -7.80 -9.32
CA ASN A 217 4.00 -9.10 -8.70
C ASN A 217 4.67 -10.11 -9.63
N LYS A 218 5.20 -11.20 -9.07
CA LYS A 218 5.88 -12.30 -9.80
C LYS A 218 7.10 -11.83 -10.59
N ALA A 219 7.76 -10.77 -10.11
CA ALA A 219 8.93 -10.19 -10.76
C ALA A 219 10.12 -11.16 -10.82
N ASP A 220 10.17 -12.15 -9.94
CA ASP A 220 11.16 -13.23 -9.92
C ASP A 220 11.06 -14.23 -11.09
N GLN A 221 9.97 -14.19 -11.87
CA GLN A 221 9.75 -15.12 -12.99
C GLN A 221 10.37 -14.64 -14.31
N ILE A 222 10.99 -13.47 -14.31
CA ILE A 222 11.56 -12.82 -15.48
C ILE A 222 12.97 -12.32 -15.20
N SER A 223 13.79 -12.20 -16.24
CA SER A 223 15.14 -11.64 -16.11
C SER A 223 15.12 -10.14 -15.80
N THR A 224 16.21 -9.61 -15.25
CA THR A 224 16.35 -8.16 -14.95
C THR A 224 16.09 -7.28 -16.17
N GLN A 225 16.54 -7.67 -17.36
CA GLN A 225 16.29 -6.89 -18.59
C GLN A 225 14.81 -6.89 -18.97
N GLN A 226 14.14 -8.03 -18.84
CA GLN A 226 12.70 -8.12 -19.12
C GLN A 226 11.90 -7.33 -18.09
N LEU A 227 12.30 -7.38 -16.82
CA LEU A 227 11.68 -6.61 -15.73
C LEU A 227 11.70 -5.11 -16.02
N MET A 228 12.84 -4.57 -16.47
CA MET A 228 12.92 -3.14 -16.83
C MET A 228 12.01 -2.77 -18.00
N ARG A 229 11.84 -3.66 -18.99
CA ARG A 229 10.92 -3.45 -20.12
C ARG A 229 9.45 -3.48 -19.66
N VAL A 230 9.09 -4.45 -18.84
CA VAL A 230 7.73 -4.61 -18.29
C VAL A 230 7.39 -3.42 -17.39
N TYR A 231 8.30 -3.02 -16.52
CA TYR A 231 8.15 -1.84 -15.67
C TYR A 231 7.92 -0.56 -16.50
N GLY A 232 8.74 -0.33 -17.52
CA GLY A 232 8.57 0.81 -18.44
C GLY A 232 7.22 0.79 -19.17
N ALA A 233 6.78 -0.37 -19.64
CA ALA A 233 5.49 -0.54 -20.31
C ALA A 233 4.30 -0.30 -19.37
N LEU A 234 4.39 -0.75 -18.11
CA LEU A 234 3.39 -0.52 -17.08
C LEU A 234 3.26 0.98 -16.78
N MET A 235 4.38 1.66 -16.52
CA MET A 235 4.38 3.09 -16.22
C MET A 235 3.84 3.93 -17.37
N TRP A 236 4.21 3.59 -18.61
CA TRP A 236 3.67 4.23 -19.80
C TRP A 236 2.15 4.07 -19.92
N SER A 237 1.64 2.87 -19.64
CA SER A 237 0.22 2.57 -19.74
C SER A 237 -0.58 3.25 -18.62
N LEU A 238 -0.09 3.18 -17.38
CA LEU A 238 -0.72 3.86 -16.24
C LEU A 238 -0.73 5.38 -16.41
N GLY A 239 0.35 5.97 -16.91
CA GLY A 239 0.42 7.41 -17.18
C GLY A 239 -0.68 7.89 -18.15
N LYS A 240 -0.99 7.08 -19.17
CA LYS A 240 -2.10 7.38 -20.10
C LYS A 240 -3.48 7.24 -19.48
N ILE A 241 -3.67 6.31 -18.54
CA ILE A 241 -4.98 5.98 -17.97
C ILE A 241 -5.33 6.92 -16.82
N ILE A 242 -4.39 7.15 -15.89
CA ILE A 242 -4.61 7.98 -14.70
C ILE A 242 -4.59 9.46 -15.09
N ASN A 243 -3.74 9.85 -16.04
CA ASN A 243 -3.66 11.21 -16.58
C ASN A 243 -3.47 12.29 -15.50
N THR A 244 -2.62 11.99 -14.52
CA THR A 244 -2.16 12.92 -13.47
C THR A 244 -0.66 13.16 -13.65
N PRO A 245 -0.13 14.37 -13.35
CA PRO A 245 1.30 14.62 -13.38
C PRO A 245 2.06 13.85 -12.30
N GLU A 246 1.37 13.36 -11.27
CA GLU A 246 1.97 12.62 -10.16
C GLU A 246 2.22 11.15 -10.52
N VAL A 247 3.44 10.69 -10.27
CA VAL A 247 3.82 9.30 -10.59
C VAL A 247 3.42 8.37 -9.44
N VAL A 248 2.58 7.38 -9.73
CA VAL A 248 2.17 6.38 -8.72
C VAL A 248 3.35 5.49 -8.33
N ARG A 249 3.53 5.27 -7.02
CA ARG A 249 4.55 4.34 -6.48
C ARG A 249 4.22 2.91 -6.88
N VAL A 250 5.17 2.25 -7.54
CA VAL A 250 5.13 0.83 -7.90
C VAL A 250 6.07 0.05 -6.99
N TYR A 251 5.59 -1.00 -6.34
CA TYR A 251 6.38 -1.95 -5.57
C TYR A 251 6.69 -3.19 -6.41
N ILE A 252 7.95 -3.55 -6.56
CA ILE A 252 8.38 -4.66 -7.43
C ILE A 252 8.78 -5.85 -6.58
N GLY A 253 8.16 -7.02 -6.79
CA GLY A 253 8.52 -8.21 -6.03
C GLY A 253 7.69 -9.44 -6.34
N SER A 254 7.82 -10.45 -5.47
CA SER A 254 7.03 -11.67 -5.51
C SER A 254 6.51 -11.98 -4.12
N PHE A 255 5.25 -11.62 -3.89
CA PHE A 255 4.65 -11.58 -2.56
C PHE A 255 4.00 -12.92 -2.20
N TRP A 256 4.86 -13.89 -1.94
CA TRP A 256 4.51 -15.25 -1.53
C TRP A 256 5.65 -15.90 -0.73
N ALA A 257 5.36 -16.99 -0.04
CA ALA A 257 6.36 -17.72 0.76
C ALA A 257 7.24 -18.70 -0.07
N GLN A 258 7.13 -18.70 -1.41
CA GLN A 258 7.88 -19.63 -2.26
C GLN A 258 9.28 -19.11 -2.59
N PRO A 259 10.27 -20.00 -2.83
CA PRO A 259 11.60 -19.60 -3.28
C PRO A 259 11.56 -18.81 -4.60
N LEU A 260 12.43 -17.81 -4.73
CA LEU A 260 12.59 -17.02 -5.97
C LEU A 260 13.08 -17.92 -7.12
N GLN A 261 12.45 -17.78 -8.29
CA GLN A 261 12.88 -18.49 -9.50
C GLN A 261 14.18 -17.89 -10.07
N VAL A 262 14.20 -16.56 -10.25
CA VAL A 262 15.38 -15.79 -10.66
C VAL A 262 15.80 -14.87 -9.51
N PRO A 263 16.89 -15.19 -8.77
CA PRO A 263 17.27 -14.46 -7.56
C PRO A 263 18.07 -13.17 -7.83
N ASP A 264 18.36 -12.83 -9.09
CA ASP A 264 19.24 -11.72 -9.49
C ASP A 264 18.87 -10.38 -8.82
N ASN A 265 17.58 -10.12 -8.61
CA ASN A 265 17.06 -8.88 -8.03
C ASN A 265 16.53 -9.06 -6.60
N ARG A 266 16.93 -10.12 -5.87
CA ARG A 266 16.44 -10.43 -4.51
C ARG A 266 16.43 -9.20 -3.59
N LYS A 267 17.56 -8.49 -3.51
CA LYS A 267 17.70 -7.30 -2.65
C LYS A 267 16.68 -6.21 -2.97
N LEU A 268 16.36 -6.03 -4.26
CA LEU A 268 15.34 -5.08 -4.69
C LEU A 268 13.97 -5.55 -4.22
N PHE A 269 13.63 -6.83 -4.43
CA PHE A 269 12.33 -7.37 -4.05
C PHE A 269 12.06 -7.25 -2.55
N GLU A 270 13.06 -7.58 -1.72
CA GLU A 270 12.97 -7.48 -0.26
C GLU A 270 12.85 -6.02 0.21
N ALA A 271 13.62 -5.10 -0.38
CA ALA A 271 13.53 -3.68 -0.04
C ALA A 271 12.15 -3.09 -0.41
N GLU A 272 11.63 -3.43 -1.60
CA GLU A 272 10.32 -2.99 -2.07
C GLU A 272 9.17 -3.59 -1.24
N GLU A 273 9.32 -4.84 -0.80
CA GLU A 273 8.40 -5.50 0.12
C GLU A 273 8.36 -4.79 1.48
N GLN A 274 9.53 -4.48 2.06
CA GLN A 274 9.62 -3.71 3.29
C GLN A 274 9.00 -2.32 3.16
N ASP A 275 9.22 -1.62 2.04
CA ASP A 275 8.59 -0.33 1.79
C ASP A 275 7.07 -0.42 1.74
N LEU A 276 6.52 -1.44 1.07
CA LEU A 276 5.08 -1.69 1.01
C LEU A 276 4.54 -2.02 2.40
N PHE A 277 5.23 -2.85 3.17
CA PHE A 277 4.80 -3.25 4.50
C PHE A 277 4.82 -2.08 5.47
N ARG A 278 5.81 -1.19 5.39
CA ARG A 278 5.84 0.07 6.16
C ARG A 278 4.67 0.99 5.78
N ASP A 279 4.34 1.11 4.50
CA ASP A 279 3.17 1.89 4.06
C ASP A 279 1.87 1.32 4.66
N ILE A 280 1.69 0.00 4.64
CA ILE A 280 0.52 -0.68 5.23
C ILE A 280 0.50 -0.57 6.77
N GLN A 281 1.64 -0.72 7.45
CA GLN A 281 1.77 -0.60 8.90
C GLN A 281 1.43 0.80 9.43
N SER A 282 1.59 1.82 8.58
CA SER A 282 1.26 3.22 8.89
C SER A 282 -0.23 3.53 8.82
N LEU A 283 -1.06 2.64 8.24
CA LEU A 283 -2.47 2.94 7.96
C LEU A 283 -3.28 3.29 9.22
N PRO A 284 -3.22 2.51 10.32
CA PRO A 284 -3.98 2.83 11.54
C PRO A 284 -3.59 4.15 12.18
N ARG A 285 -2.29 4.49 12.16
CA ARG A 285 -1.81 5.78 12.64
C ARG A 285 -2.42 6.93 11.85
N ASN A 286 -2.42 6.83 10.52
CA ASN A 286 -2.88 7.90 9.64
C ASN A 286 -4.40 7.88 9.37
N ALA A 287 -5.14 6.96 9.99
CA ALA A 287 -6.56 6.74 9.70
C ALA A 287 -7.42 7.97 10.00
N ALA A 288 -7.18 8.61 11.15
CA ALA A 288 -7.89 9.81 11.58
C ALA A 288 -7.74 10.96 10.56
N LEU A 289 -6.52 11.20 10.09
CA LEU A 289 -6.22 12.21 9.08
C LEU A 289 -6.89 11.89 7.74
N ARG A 290 -6.91 10.62 7.32
CA ARG A 290 -7.61 10.21 6.09
C ARG A 290 -9.12 10.42 6.18
N LYS A 291 -9.75 10.01 7.27
CA LYS A 291 -11.20 10.22 7.48
C LYS A 291 -11.55 11.71 7.47
N LEU A 292 -10.70 12.55 8.06
CA LEU A 292 -10.86 14.00 7.99
C LEU A 292 -10.74 14.53 6.55
N ASN A 293 -9.73 14.09 5.80
CA ASN A 293 -9.56 14.47 4.39
C ASN A 293 -10.74 14.03 3.51
N ASP A 294 -11.26 12.81 3.72
CA ASP A 294 -12.43 12.31 3.01
C ASP A 294 -13.69 13.11 3.37
N LEU A 295 -13.86 13.52 4.63
CA LEU A 295 -14.95 14.41 5.04
C LEU A 295 -14.83 15.80 4.38
N ILE A 296 -13.62 16.34 4.23
CA ILE A 296 -13.36 17.60 3.50
C ILE A 296 -13.74 17.47 2.03
N LYS A 297 -13.27 16.41 1.36
CA LYS A 297 -13.59 16.13 -0.05
C LYS A 297 -15.10 16.04 -0.24
N ARG A 298 -15.78 15.29 0.63
CA ARG A 298 -17.25 15.15 0.63
C ARG A 298 -17.97 16.47 0.88
N ALA A 299 -17.49 17.29 1.82
CA ALA A 299 -18.07 18.60 2.10
C ALA A 299 -17.99 19.55 0.90
N ARG A 300 -16.85 19.57 0.20
CA ARG A 300 -16.69 20.36 -1.05
C ARG A 300 -17.67 19.89 -2.12
N LEU A 301 -17.75 18.58 -2.37
CA LEU A 301 -18.66 18.01 -3.34
C LEU A 301 -20.13 18.33 -3.01
N ALA A 302 -20.52 18.23 -1.73
CA ALA A 302 -21.88 18.56 -1.29
C ALA A 302 -22.22 20.05 -1.48
N LYS A 303 -21.25 20.96 -1.25
CA LYS A 303 -21.43 22.39 -1.54
C LYS A 303 -21.61 22.63 -3.04
N VAL A 304 -20.75 22.05 -3.87
CA VAL A 304 -20.84 22.14 -5.34
C VAL A 304 -22.21 21.63 -5.82
N HIS A 305 -22.62 20.48 -5.32
CA HIS A 305 -23.93 19.88 -5.63
C HIS A 305 -25.09 20.82 -5.27
N ALA A 306 -25.07 21.43 -4.08
CA ALA A 306 -26.10 22.39 -3.67
C ALA A 306 -26.20 23.59 -4.62
N TYR A 307 -25.08 24.08 -5.16
CA TYR A 307 -25.08 25.14 -6.16
C TYR A 307 -25.58 24.68 -7.54
N ILE A 308 -25.22 23.46 -7.97
CA ILE A 308 -25.69 22.89 -9.24
C ILE A 308 -27.22 22.73 -9.24
N ILE A 309 -27.78 22.19 -8.16
CA ILE A 309 -29.23 21.98 -8.02
C ILE A 309 -30.02 23.29 -8.03
N LYS A 310 -29.40 24.45 -7.76
CA LYS A 310 -30.06 25.75 -7.93
C LYS A 310 -30.20 26.15 -9.39
N LEU A 311 -29.19 25.85 -10.22
CA LEU A 311 -28.99 26.55 -11.49
C LEU A 311 -29.39 25.75 -12.74
N ILE A 312 -29.79 24.49 -12.60
CA ILE A 312 -30.33 23.47 -13.54
C ILE A 312 -30.49 23.77 -15.05
N ALA A 313 -30.80 24.99 -15.47
CA ALA A 313 -30.78 25.39 -16.88
C ALA A 313 -29.32 25.50 -17.41
N ASN A 314 -28.94 24.57 -18.29
CA ASN A 314 -27.68 24.55 -19.06
C ASN A 314 -26.40 24.20 -18.26
N LEU A 315 -26.33 22.94 -17.79
CA LEU A 315 -25.26 22.38 -16.92
C LEU A 315 -23.80 22.77 -17.27
N PRO A 316 -23.36 22.72 -18.53
CA PRO A 316 -21.96 23.05 -18.86
C PRO A 316 -21.61 24.52 -18.59
N GLN A 317 -22.54 25.44 -18.84
CA GLN A 317 -22.34 26.86 -18.55
C GLN A 317 -22.40 27.15 -17.04
N ILE A 318 -23.25 26.42 -16.32
CA ILE A 318 -23.35 26.51 -14.86
C ILE A 318 -22.03 26.19 -14.18
N TYR A 319 -21.32 25.14 -14.63
CA TYR A 319 -20.06 24.73 -13.99
C TYR A 319 -19.04 25.86 -14.08
N THR A 320 -18.88 26.45 -15.26
CA THR A 320 -18.00 27.62 -15.48
C THR A 320 -18.41 28.83 -14.64
N THR A 321 -19.72 29.06 -14.46
CA THR A 321 -20.22 30.17 -13.63
C THR A 321 -19.92 29.91 -12.15
N ILE A 322 -20.23 28.72 -11.63
CA ILE A 322 -19.97 28.34 -10.23
C ILE A 322 -18.48 28.38 -9.94
N GLU A 323 -17.65 27.87 -10.85
CA GLU A 323 -16.19 27.89 -10.76
C GLU A 323 -15.67 29.30 -10.52
N LYS A 324 -16.14 30.27 -11.33
CA LYS A 324 -15.72 31.68 -11.25
C LYS A 324 -16.31 32.42 -10.05
N GLU A 325 -17.61 32.27 -9.80
CA GLU A 325 -18.31 33.02 -8.75
C GLU A 325 -17.93 32.55 -7.34
N HIS A 326 -17.71 31.25 -7.17
CA HIS A 326 -17.44 30.64 -5.87
C HIS A 326 -16.00 30.18 -5.69
N GLN A 327 -15.12 30.43 -6.67
CA GLN A 327 -13.68 30.10 -6.64
C GLN A 327 -13.45 28.61 -6.30
N ILE A 328 -14.20 27.73 -6.96
CA ILE A 328 -14.13 26.27 -6.76
C ILE A 328 -13.22 25.66 -7.82
N SER A 329 -12.38 24.69 -7.45
CA SER A 329 -11.51 24.00 -8.40
C SER A 329 -12.33 23.11 -9.36
N PRO A 330 -11.98 23.02 -10.66
CA PRO A 330 -12.62 22.11 -11.61
C PRO A 330 -12.64 20.65 -11.14
N GLY A 331 -11.65 20.23 -10.36
CA GLY A 331 -11.55 18.86 -9.83
C GLY A 331 -12.60 18.52 -8.77
N ASP A 332 -13.23 19.53 -8.14
CA ASP A 332 -14.29 19.32 -7.15
C ASP A 332 -15.67 19.09 -7.80
N PHE A 333 -15.79 19.25 -9.12
CA PHE A 333 -17.04 19.07 -9.85
C PHE A 333 -17.26 17.60 -10.26
N PRO A 334 -18.51 17.10 -10.15
CA PRO A 334 -18.84 15.77 -10.63
C PRO A 334 -18.77 15.67 -12.15
N ASN A 335 -18.75 14.45 -12.69
CA ASN A 335 -18.76 14.25 -14.14
C ASN A 335 -20.07 14.81 -14.75
N VAL A 336 -19.93 15.71 -15.72
CA VAL A 336 -21.06 16.42 -16.35
C VAL A 336 -22.05 15.44 -16.98
N THR A 337 -21.58 14.44 -17.72
CA THR A 337 -22.43 13.45 -18.40
C THR A 337 -23.21 12.62 -17.38
N LYS A 338 -22.53 12.08 -16.36
CA LYS A 338 -23.17 11.34 -15.25
C LYS A 338 -24.23 12.19 -14.55
N MET A 339 -23.94 13.48 -14.29
CA MET A 339 -24.91 14.39 -13.69
C MET A 339 -26.11 14.67 -14.59
N GLN A 340 -25.90 14.85 -15.91
CA GLN A 340 -26.98 15.07 -16.87
C GLN A 340 -27.93 13.85 -16.92
N ASP A 341 -27.36 12.65 -16.95
CA ASP A 341 -28.12 11.40 -16.98
C ASP A 341 -28.97 11.22 -15.72
N ILE A 342 -28.40 11.49 -14.53
CA ILE A 342 -29.15 11.41 -13.27
C ILE A 342 -30.22 12.51 -13.20
N LEU A 343 -29.89 13.75 -13.57
CA LEU A 343 -30.84 14.87 -13.56
C LEU A 343 -32.02 14.65 -14.50
N ALA A 344 -31.82 13.96 -15.64
CA ALA A 344 -32.90 13.67 -16.58
C ALA A 344 -34.03 12.83 -15.97
N GLY A 345 -33.72 12.00 -14.96
CA GLY A 345 -34.69 11.18 -14.23
C GLY A 345 -35.30 11.86 -12.99
N GLN A 346 -34.93 13.10 -12.68
CA GLN A 346 -35.32 13.74 -11.43
C GLN A 346 -36.45 14.75 -11.61
N ASP A 347 -37.30 14.83 -10.58
CA ASP A 347 -38.38 15.82 -10.53
C ASP A 347 -37.85 17.13 -9.92
N PHE A 348 -37.63 18.11 -10.79
CA PHE A 348 -37.09 19.41 -10.45
C PHE A 348 -37.91 20.19 -9.41
N THR A 349 -39.20 19.88 -9.26
CA THR A 349 -40.06 20.54 -8.27
C THR A 349 -39.74 20.10 -6.84
N LYS A 350 -39.05 18.97 -6.66
CA LYS A 350 -38.63 18.46 -5.35
C LYS A 350 -37.40 19.17 -4.78
N PHE A 351 -36.68 19.94 -5.60
CA PHE A 351 -35.48 20.60 -5.14
C PHE A 351 -35.79 21.82 -4.28
N ALA A 352 -35.22 21.84 -3.07
CA ALA A 352 -35.36 22.96 -2.16
C ALA A 352 -34.61 24.19 -2.70
N PRO A 353 -35.11 25.42 -2.43
CA PRO A 353 -34.36 26.63 -2.72
C PRO A 353 -33.03 26.67 -1.95
N LEU A 354 -32.09 27.50 -2.42
CA LEU A 354 -30.81 27.68 -1.73
C LEU A 354 -31.03 28.19 -0.31
N LYS A 355 -30.40 27.56 0.69
CA LYS A 355 -30.48 27.88 2.11
C LYS A 355 -29.10 28.35 2.57
N PRO A 356 -28.81 29.67 2.54
CA PRO A 356 -27.49 30.22 2.86
C PRO A 356 -26.95 29.74 4.20
N LYS A 357 -27.80 29.65 5.22
CA LYS A 357 -27.43 29.15 6.56
C LYS A 357 -26.82 27.75 6.57
N LEU A 358 -27.25 26.85 5.67
CA LEU A 358 -26.68 25.50 5.58
C LEU A 358 -25.30 25.52 4.91
N LEU A 359 -25.12 26.38 3.91
CA LEU A 359 -23.83 26.56 3.25
C LEU A 359 -22.82 27.23 4.19
N GLU A 360 -23.22 28.30 4.88
CA GLU A 360 -22.43 28.99 5.89
C GLU A 360 -21.99 28.02 7.01
N ALA A 361 -22.87 27.09 7.42
CA ALA A 361 -22.53 26.08 8.41
C ALA A 361 -21.41 25.13 7.93
N VAL A 362 -21.43 24.71 6.67
CA VAL A 362 -20.38 23.86 6.08
C VAL A 362 -19.10 24.66 5.81
N GLU A 363 -19.20 25.93 5.45
CA GLU A 363 -18.05 26.84 5.30
C GLU A 363 -17.34 27.09 6.63
N ASP A 364 -18.10 27.38 7.68
CA ASP A 364 -17.59 27.51 9.05
C ASP A 364 -16.94 26.21 9.53
N MET A 365 -17.56 25.06 9.24
CA MET A 365 -16.98 23.75 9.53
C MET A 365 -15.60 23.60 8.87
N MET A 366 -15.50 23.89 7.57
CA MET A 366 -14.25 23.78 6.81
C MET A 366 -13.17 24.77 7.26
N ALA A 367 -13.56 26.00 7.60
CA ALA A 367 -12.63 27.07 7.95
C ALA A 367 -12.14 26.99 9.41
N ASN A 368 -13.02 26.66 10.35
CA ASN A 368 -12.77 26.79 11.78
C ASN A 368 -12.76 25.45 12.52
N ASP A 369 -13.78 24.61 12.33
CA ASP A 369 -13.92 23.37 13.11
C ASP A 369 -12.86 22.33 12.71
N ILE A 370 -12.56 22.23 11.41
CA ILE A 370 -11.51 21.33 10.89
C ILE A 370 -10.13 21.70 11.41
N ALA A 371 -9.82 23.00 11.52
CA ALA A 371 -8.54 23.45 12.07
C ALA A 371 -8.33 22.99 13.53
N ARG A 372 -9.41 22.92 14.31
CA ARG A 372 -9.37 22.39 15.68
C ARG A 372 -9.20 20.87 15.69
N LEU A 373 -9.94 20.16 14.85
CA LEU A 373 -9.77 18.70 14.72
C LEU A 373 -8.36 18.32 14.28
N MET A 374 -7.72 19.10 13.40
CA MET A 374 -6.34 18.86 12.99
C MET A 374 -5.35 18.86 14.17
N GLN A 375 -5.61 19.64 15.23
CA GLN A 375 -4.78 19.62 16.43
C GLN A 375 -4.96 18.31 17.21
N LEU A 376 -6.19 17.81 17.33
CA LEU A 376 -6.50 16.52 17.96
C LEU A 376 -5.95 15.35 17.15
N VAL A 377 -6.06 15.37 15.82
CA VAL A 377 -5.48 14.36 14.92
C VAL A 377 -3.99 14.21 15.19
N ARG A 378 -3.23 15.32 15.27
CA ARG A 378 -1.79 15.27 15.57
C ARG A 378 -1.47 14.67 16.94
N GLN A 379 -2.33 14.90 17.94
CA GLN A 379 -2.17 14.32 19.27
C GLN A 379 -2.43 12.81 19.26
N GLU A 380 -3.50 12.35 18.59
CA GLU A 380 -3.79 10.92 18.43
C GLU A 380 -2.72 10.21 17.61
N GLU A 381 -2.26 10.80 16.50
CA GLU A 381 -1.17 10.27 15.67
C GLU A 381 0.17 10.16 16.42
N ALA A 382 0.41 11.04 17.39
CA ALA A 382 1.59 10.97 18.25
C ALA A 382 1.47 9.87 19.32
N ALA A 383 0.24 9.52 19.73
CA ALA A 383 -0.01 8.46 20.70
C ALA A 383 0.03 7.06 20.07
N ILE A 384 -0.28 6.94 18.77
CA ILE A 384 -0.26 5.66 18.04
C ILE A 384 1.17 5.37 17.54
N PRO A 385 1.76 4.19 17.86
CA PRO A 385 3.07 3.79 17.36
C PRO A 385 3.14 3.78 15.82
N VAL A 386 4.31 4.08 15.26
CA VAL A 386 4.56 4.10 13.81
C VAL A 386 4.24 2.76 13.16
N GLN A 387 4.53 1.66 13.84
CA GLN A 387 4.28 0.28 13.40
C GLN A 387 3.14 -0.30 14.23
N SER A 388 1.91 -0.04 13.79
CA SER A 388 0.69 -0.38 14.53
C SER A 388 0.05 -1.71 14.08
N VAL A 389 0.42 -2.22 12.90
CA VAL A 389 0.03 -3.55 12.43
C VAL A 389 1.08 -4.56 12.91
N LYS A 390 0.64 -5.57 13.65
CA LYS A 390 1.47 -6.62 14.27
C LYS A 390 1.13 -7.99 13.68
N GLY A 391 2.03 -8.96 13.84
CA GLY A 391 1.86 -10.34 13.35
C GLY A 391 1.98 -10.48 11.83
N GLY A 392 1.96 -11.73 11.36
CA GLY A 392 2.13 -12.08 9.95
C GLY A 392 3.47 -11.62 9.38
N ALA A 393 3.50 -11.33 8.08
CA ALA A 393 4.72 -10.95 7.35
C ALA A 393 5.35 -9.64 7.83
N PHE A 394 4.65 -8.88 8.68
CA PHE A 394 5.11 -7.64 9.27
C PHE A 394 6.13 -7.84 10.40
N GLU A 395 6.15 -9.00 11.08
CA GLU A 395 7.09 -9.27 12.17
C GLU A 395 8.53 -9.49 11.66
N GLY A 396 8.68 -10.13 10.50
CA GLY A 396 9.99 -10.36 9.87
C GLY A 396 10.68 -9.09 9.35
N THR A 397 9.99 -7.94 9.32
CA THR A 397 10.59 -6.66 8.93
C THR A 397 11.35 -5.95 10.06
N MET A 398 11.25 -6.46 11.28
CA MET A 398 11.98 -5.95 12.44
C MET A 398 13.04 -6.94 12.88
N ASN A 399 14.30 -6.46 12.94
CA ASN A 399 15.38 -6.93 13.80
C ASN A 399 15.13 -8.29 14.47
N GLY A 400 15.13 -9.36 13.67
CA GLY A 400 15.19 -10.71 14.20
C GLY A 400 16.51 -10.92 14.91
N PRO A 401 16.69 -12.03 15.65
CA PRO A 401 18.00 -12.43 16.18
C PRO A 401 19.06 -12.62 15.07
N PHE A 402 18.65 -12.54 13.80
CA PHE A 402 19.45 -12.44 12.59
C PHE A 402 19.23 -11.03 11.98
N GLY A 403 19.84 -10.00 12.56
CA GLY A 403 19.61 -8.59 12.20
C GLY A 403 19.72 -8.28 10.70
N HIS A 404 18.93 -7.30 10.25
CA HIS A 404 18.93 -6.67 8.92
C HIS A 404 18.89 -7.58 7.67
N GLY A 405 17.71 -8.10 7.40
CA GLY A 405 17.32 -8.51 6.04
C GLY A 405 17.93 -9.83 5.59
N TYR A 406 17.07 -10.71 5.06
CA TYR A 406 17.55 -11.79 4.21
C TYR A 406 18.49 -11.20 3.16
N GLY A 407 19.80 -11.51 3.20
CA GLY A 407 20.76 -10.91 2.26
C GLY A 407 22.15 -10.54 2.77
N GLU A 408 22.50 -10.81 4.03
CA GLU A 408 23.88 -10.64 4.53
C GLU A 408 24.81 -11.76 4.06
N GLY A 409 25.22 -11.71 2.80
CA GLY A 409 26.45 -12.38 2.38
C GLY A 409 27.64 -11.42 2.42
N ALA A 410 27.63 -10.43 1.53
CA ALA A 410 28.70 -9.42 1.41
C ALA A 410 28.51 -8.18 2.31
N SER A 411 27.41 -8.14 3.06
CA SER A 411 26.99 -7.03 3.92
C SER A 411 27.19 -7.32 5.41
N GLU A 412 27.69 -8.51 5.74
CA GLU A 412 28.04 -8.89 7.11
C GLU A 412 29.06 -7.88 7.68
N GLY A 413 28.72 -7.29 8.83
CA GLY A 413 29.60 -6.35 9.54
C GLY A 413 29.64 -4.91 9.01
N ILE A 414 28.69 -4.47 8.17
CA ILE A 414 28.63 -3.05 7.72
C ILE A 414 28.49 -2.08 8.91
N ASP A 415 27.79 -2.48 9.98
CA ASP A 415 27.57 -1.69 11.20
C ASP A 415 28.58 -2.03 12.33
N GLU A 416 29.50 -2.97 12.09
CA GLU A 416 30.55 -3.33 13.04
C GLU A 416 31.77 -2.41 12.87
N LEU A 417 32.24 -1.80 13.97
CA LEU A 417 33.47 -0.99 13.99
C LEU A 417 34.73 -1.81 13.70
N GLU A 418 34.65 -3.13 13.91
CA GLU A 418 35.73 -4.09 13.78
C GLU A 418 35.61 -4.87 12.46
N TRP A 419 36.73 -5.30 11.88
CA TRP A 419 36.73 -6.02 10.59
C TRP A 419 36.06 -7.39 10.75
N VAL A 420 34.98 -7.64 10.00
CA VAL A 420 34.12 -8.84 10.19
C VAL A 420 34.88 -10.16 10.11
N VAL A 421 35.93 -10.20 9.28
CA VAL A 421 36.80 -11.38 9.08
C VAL A 421 37.66 -11.67 10.31
N ALA A 422 37.87 -10.69 11.21
CA ALA A 422 38.69 -10.85 12.42
C ALA A 422 38.18 -11.95 13.35
N LYS A 423 36.87 -12.21 13.37
CA LYS A 423 36.25 -13.27 14.18
C LYS A 423 36.75 -14.66 13.81
N ASP A 424 36.86 -14.94 12.51
CA ASP A 424 37.29 -16.25 11.98
C ASP A 424 38.79 -16.28 11.62
N LYS A 425 39.48 -15.12 11.65
CA LYS A 425 40.90 -14.99 11.30
C LYS A 425 41.81 -16.01 11.98
N PRO A 426 41.68 -16.33 13.29
CA PRO A 426 42.56 -17.33 13.92
C PRO A 426 42.51 -18.70 13.23
N SER A 427 41.33 -19.13 12.77
CA SER A 427 41.16 -20.41 12.06
C SER A 427 41.75 -20.35 10.65
N TYR A 428 41.65 -19.20 9.98
CA TYR A 428 42.25 -19.00 8.66
C TYR A 428 43.78 -18.88 8.73
N ASP A 429 44.32 -18.29 9.80
CA ASP A 429 45.75 -18.18 10.05
C ASP A 429 46.37 -19.57 10.25
N GLU A 430 45.71 -20.48 10.95
CA GLU A 430 46.17 -21.88 11.06
C GLU A 430 46.35 -22.52 9.68
N ILE A 431 45.37 -22.36 8.78
CA ILE A 431 45.44 -22.86 7.41
C ILE A 431 46.56 -22.14 6.64
N PHE A 432 46.64 -20.80 6.76
CA PHE A 432 47.65 -19.98 6.10
C PHE A 432 49.08 -20.45 6.42
N TYR A 433 49.38 -20.71 7.69
CA TYR A 433 50.72 -21.15 8.09
C TYR A 433 51.04 -22.57 7.65
N THR A 434 50.04 -23.47 7.50
CA THR A 434 50.27 -24.81 6.93
C THR A 434 50.70 -24.75 5.46
N LEU A 435 50.37 -23.67 4.75
CA LEU A 435 50.79 -23.45 3.36
C LEU A 435 52.24 -22.97 3.22
N SER A 436 52.97 -22.84 4.33
CA SER A 436 54.40 -22.44 4.36
C SER A 436 54.66 -21.10 3.64
N PRO A 437 54.09 -19.99 4.13
CA PRO A 437 54.28 -18.67 3.52
C PRO A 437 55.75 -18.25 3.51
N ILE A 438 56.19 -17.58 2.45
CA ILE A 438 57.54 -17.02 2.32
C ILE A 438 57.42 -15.51 2.54
N ASN A 439 58.17 -14.96 3.50
CA ASN A 439 58.07 -13.55 3.91
C ASN A 439 56.65 -13.11 4.29
N GLY A 440 55.88 -13.99 4.92
CA GLY A 440 54.50 -13.69 5.34
C GLY A 440 53.50 -13.64 4.20
N LYS A 441 53.82 -14.17 3.01
CA LYS A 441 52.92 -14.24 1.85
C LYS A 441 52.88 -15.64 1.25
N VAL A 442 51.70 -16.06 0.79
CA VAL A 442 51.53 -17.29 0.00
C VAL A 442 51.43 -16.97 -1.48
N SER A 443 52.07 -17.79 -2.32
CA SER A 443 51.96 -17.65 -3.79
C SER A 443 50.56 -17.98 -4.27
N GLY A 444 50.12 -17.34 -5.36
CA GLY A 444 48.83 -17.67 -5.97
C GLY A 444 48.67 -19.14 -6.39
N ALA A 445 49.76 -19.83 -6.71
CA ALA A 445 49.72 -21.27 -6.96
C ALA A 445 49.42 -22.10 -5.69
N ALA A 446 49.96 -21.70 -4.54
CA ALA A 446 49.70 -22.37 -3.25
C ALA A 446 48.29 -22.04 -2.74
N ALA A 447 47.90 -20.78 -2.75
CA ALA A 447 46.56 -20.34 -2.37
C ALA A 447 45.48 -20.99 -3.25
N LYS A 448 45.68 -21.05 -4.58
CA LYS A 448 44.74 -21.73 -5.49
C LYS A 448 44.55 -23.20 -5.14
N LYS A 449 45.61 -23.92 -4.75
CA LYS A 449 45.49 -25.34 -4.34
C LYS A 449 44.60 -25.49 -3.11
N GLU A 450 44.66 -24.54 -2.17
CA GLU A 450 43.78 -24.53 -1.01
C GLU A 450 42.34 -24.16 -1.38
N MET A 451 42.16 -23.05 -2.11
CA MET A 451 40.84 -22.54 -2.51
C MET A 451 40.01 -23.56 -3.30
N VAL A 452 40.64 -24.38 -4.14
CA VAL A 452 39.95 -25.43 -4.94
C VAL A 452 39.33 -26.52 -4.05
N LYS A 453 39.82 -26.73 -2.82
CA LYS A 453 39.22 -27.70 -1.88
C LYS A 453 37.80 -27.35 -1.47
N SER A 454 37.40 -26.08 -1.60
CA SER A 454 36.01 -25.62 -1.38
C SER A 454 35.01 -26.19 -2.39
N LYS A 455 35.48 -26.80 -3.49
CA LYS A 455 34.66 -27.33 -4.59
C LYS A 455 33.81 -26.28 -5.32
N LEU A 456 34.10 -24.99 -5.14
CA LEU A 456 33.48 -23.92 -5.92
C LEU A 456 33.99 -23.91 -7.37
N PRO A 457 33.18 -23.45 -8.34
CA PRO A 457 33.63 -23.31 -9.74
C PRO A 457 34.86 -22.41 -9.88
N ASN A 458 35.76 -22.73 -10.80
CA ASN A 458 36.98 -21.93 -11.05
C ASN A 458 36.68 -20.45 -11.40
N THR A 459 35.53 -20.18 -12.01
CA THR A 459 35.07 -18.81 -12.31
C THR A 459 34.77 -18.02 -11.03
N VAL A 460 34.20 -18.68 -10.03
CA VAL A 460 33.89 -18.10 -8.71
C VAL A 460 35.18 -17.90 -7.91
N LEU A 461 36.07 -18.90 -7.88
CA LEU A 461 37.36 -18.78 -7.20
C LEU A 461 38.25 -17.68 -7.81
N GLY A 462 38.19 -17.49 -9.13
CA GLY A 462 38.86 -16.38 -9.80
C GLY A 462 38.31 -15.02 -9.37
N LYS A 463 37.00 -14.91 -9.13
CA LYS A 463 36.37 -13.69 -8.60
C LYS A 463 36.77 -13.45 -7.14
N VAL A 464 36.80 -14.49 -6.30
CA VAL A 464 37.32 -14.41 -4.92
C VAL A 464 38.76 -13.91 -4.91
N TRP A 465 39.64 -14.51 -5.72
CA TRP A 465 41.04 -14.09 -5.83
C TRP A 465 41.16 -12.61 -6.16
N LYS A 466 40.44 -12.14 -7.18
CA LYS A 466 40.46 -10.74 -7.60
C LYS A 466 39.99 -9.77 -6.51
N LEU A 467 39.07 -10.21 -5.65
CA LEU A 467 38.57 -9.39 -4.53
C LEU A 467 39.50 -9.44 -3.33
N ALA A 468 40.22 -10.56 -3.11
CA ALA A 468 41.08 -10.76 -1.96
C ALA A 468 42.50 -10.22 -2.13
N ASP A 469 43.05 -10.23 -3.35
CA ASP A 469 44.35 -9.63 -3.71
C ASP A 469 44.18 -8.10 -3.85
N VAL A 470 44.15 -7.42 -2.70
CA VAL A 470 43.80 -6.00 -2.58
C VAL A 470 44.94 -5.12 -3.08
N ASP A 471 46.19 -5.48 -2.77
CA ASP A 471 47.38 -4.76 -3.24
C ASP A 471 47.84 -5.16 -4.65
N LYS A 472 47.23 -6.21 -5.22
CA LYS A 472 47.42 -6.69 -6.61
C LYS A 472 48.84 -7.14 -6.88
N ASP A 473 49.53 -7.66 -5.88
CA ASP A 473 50.90 -8.12 -6.02
C ASP A 473 51.02 -9.59 -6.49
N GLY A 474 49.88 -10.31 -6.59
CA GLY A 474 49.81 -11.70 -7.05
C GLY A 474 50.12 -12.73 -5.97
N PHE A 475 50.24 -12.30 -4.72
CA PHE A 475 50.38 -13.11 -3.52
C PHE A 475 49.21 -12.78 -2.57
N LEU A 476 49.06 -13.56 -1.50
CA LEU A 476 48.14 -13.21 -0.42
C LEU A 476 48.93 -13.19 0.88
N ASP A 477 48.85 -12.10 1.64
CA ASP A 477 49.24 -12.09 3.05
C ASP A 477 48.17 -12.75 3.94
N ASP A 478 48.38 -12.76 5.25
CA ASP A 478 47.49 -13.42 6.21
C ASP A 478 46.10 -12.78 6.25
N GLU A 479 46.00 -11.45 6.12
CA GLU A 479 44.70 -10.77 6.08
C GLU A 479 43.97 -10.99 4.75
N GLU A 480 44.67 -10.95 3.62
CA GLU A 480 44.08 -11.25 2.31
C GLU A 480 43.66 -12.71 2.18
N PHE A 481 44.43 -13.63 2.76
CA PHE A 481 44.06 -15.03 2.80
C PHE A 481 42.83 -15.28 3.68
N ALA A 482 42.73 -14.59 4.83
CA ALA A 482 41.55 -14.62 5.67
C ALA A 482 40.32 -14.07 4.92
N LEU A 483 40.47 -12.97 4.18
CA LEU A 483 39.42 -12.40 3.33
C LEU A 483 38.98 -13.39 2.24
N ALA A 484 39.92 -14.05 1.57
CA ALA A 484 39.62 -15.05 0.55
C ALA A 484 38.79 -16.22 1.11
N ASN A 485 39.13 -16.73 2.29
CA ASN A 485 38.39 -17.80 2.94
C ASN A 485 37.01 -17.37 3.43
N HIS A 486 36.88 -16.14 3.95
CA HIS A 486 35.59 -15.57 4.31
C HIS A 486 34.67 -15.43 3.09
N LEU A 487 35.16 -14.92 1.96
CA LEU A 487 34.39 -14.84 0.71
C LEU A 487 33.99 -16.23 0.17
N ILE A 488 34.84 -17.25 0.33
CA ILE A 488 34.51 -18.64 0.00
C ILE A 488 33.38 -19.14 0.90
N LYS A 489 33.45 -18.90 2.21
CA LYS A 489 32.41 -19.28 3.19
C LYS A 489 31.07 -18.63 2.83
N VAL A 490 31.05 -17.32 2.59
CA VAL A 490 29.86 -16.56 2.13
C VAL A 490 29.25 -17.20 0.87
N LYS A 491 30.09 -17.63 -0.07
CA LYS A 491 29.61 -18.25 -1.31
C LYS A 491 29.10 -19.69 -1.10
N LEU A 492 29.68 -20.45 -0.17
CA LEU A 492 29.21 -21.78 0.21
C LEU A 492 27.88 -21.74 0.97
N GLU A 493 27.63 -20.67 1.71
CA GLU A 493 26.36 -20.39 2.40
C GLU A 493 25.24 -19.94 1.44
N GLY A 494 25.55 -19.83 0.14
CA GLY A 494 24.57 -19.55 -0.92
C GLY A 494 24.42 -18.07 -1.27
N HIS A 495 25.30 -17.21 -0.77
CA HIS A 495 25.26 -15.79 -1.07
C HIS A 495 26.10 -15.41 -2.30
N GLU A 496 25.77 -14.29 -2.93
CA GLU A 496 26.52 -13.77 -4.07
C GLU A 496 27.71 -12.92 -3.66
N LEU A 497 28.81 -13.06 -4.41
CA LEU A 497 30.02 -12.26 -4.21
C LEU A 497 29.82 -10.84 -4.75
N PRO A 498 30.33 -9.79 -4.09
CA PRO A 498 30.16 -8.42 -4.54
C PRO A 498 30.93 -8.18 -5.87
N ALA A 499 30.54 -7.15 -6.62
CA ALA A 499 31.24 -6.79 -7.87
C ALA A 499 32.60 -6.13 -7.61
N GLU A 500 32.68 -5.36 -6.52
CA GLU A 500 33.87 -4.68 -6.00
C GLU A 500 33.93 -4.90 -4.49
N LEU A 501 35.13 -4.89 -3.91
CA LEU A 501 35.30 -5.13 -2.47
C LEU A 501 34.76 -3.93 -1.67
N PRO A 502 33.71 -4.09 -0.84
CA PRO A 502 33.21 -3.03 0.02
C PRO A 502 34.26 -2.57 1.04
N SER A 503 34.20 -1.29 1.43
CA SER A 503 35.20 -0.67 2.33
C SER A 503 35.30 -1.37 3.70
N HIS A 504 34.21 -1.92 4.22
CA HIS A 504 34.20 -2.63 5.51
C HIS A 504 34.88 -4.00 5.44
N LEU A 505 34.93 -4.64 4.27
CA LEU A 505 35.64 -5.91 4.05
C LEU A 505 37.13 -5.72 3.72
N VAL A 506 37.58 -4.50 3.43
CA VAL A 506 39.00 -4.20 3.20
C VAL A 506 39.79 -4.47 4.49
N PRO A 507 40.88 -5.27 4.43
CA PRO A 507 41.75 -5.53 5.57
C PRO A 507 42.19 -4.24 6.26
N PRO A 508 42.19 -4.17 7.60
CA PRO A 508 42.53 -2.96 8.34
C PRO A 508 43.89 -2.35 7.94
N SER A 509 44.90 -3.20 7.67
CA SER A 509 46.23 -2.73 7.24
C SER A 509 46.23 -2.10 5.85
N LYS A 510 45.24 -2.42 5.00
CA LYS A 510 45.10 -1.99 3.60
C LYS A 510 44.04 -0.91 3.39
N ARG A 511 43.33 -0.50 4.45
CA ARG A 511 42.45 0.69 4.41
C ARG A 511 43.33 1.92 4.22
N GLY A 512 43.19 2.59 3.07
CA GLY A 512 43.97 3.80 2.77
C GLY A 512 43.87 4.80 3.92
N LYS A 513 45.02 5.28 4.42
CA LYS A 513 45.06 6.36 5.41
C LYS A 513 44.32 7.56 4.81
N SER A 514 43.12 7.86 5.30
CA SER A 514 42.52 9.18 5.14
C SER A 514 43.36 10.16 5.96
N SER A 515 44.36 10.77 5.33
CA SER A 515 44.81 12.11 5.72
C SER A 515 43.81 13.16 5.27
#